data_AF-A0A1Y5ENX9-F1
#
_entry.id   AF-A0A1Y5ENX9-F1
#
_cell.length_a   1.000
_cell.length_b   1.000
_cell.length_c   1.000
_cell.angle_alpha   90.00
_cell.angle_beta   90.00
_cell.angle_gamma   90.00
#
_symmetry.space_group_name_H-M   'P 1'
#
loop_
_entity.id
_entity.type
_entity.pdbx_description
1 polymer ?
#
loop_
_entity_poly.entity_id
_entity_poly.type
_entity_poly.pdbx_seq_one_letter_code
_entity_poly.pdbx_strand_id
1 'polypeptide(L)'
;MLSFTENQNPAPSFIIIYIFTWFVWHNQLFSYFINAQGDFLTKITTSVASLEKNQYLVVFFLTCLILVGRLLVDYFSFKSRELLNSADDDFVNARDDQKFAQNTDIANLMATLTKTQQQLADSKVKEKKVTAEKNDAIKKILSLQHELDEAKADIDILNKVTIN
;
A
#
# COMPACT_ATOMS: atom_id res chain seq x y z
N MET A 1 -3.19 -41.54 3.28
CA MET A 1 -3.99 -40.30 3.41
C MET A 1 -4.61 -40.05 2.05
N LEU A 2 -5.83 -40.55 1.82
CA LEU A 2 -6.52 -40.34 0.54
C LEU A 2 -7.03 -38.90 0.51
N SER A 3 -6.37 -38.06 -0.29
CA SER A 3 -6.87 -36.73 -0.63
C SER A 3 -8.06 -36.89 -1.57
N PHE A 4 -9.27 -36.80 -1.03
CA PHE A 4 -10.45 -36.54 -1.83
C PHE A 4 -10.34 -35.09 -2.31
N THR A 5 -9.82 -34.90 -3.51
CA THR A 5 -10.03 -33.66 -4.26
C THR A 5 -11.51 -33.58 -4.58
N GLU A 6 -12.24 -32.84 -3.76
CA GLU A 6 -13.61 -32.39 -4.03
C GLU A 6 -13.59 -31.31 -5.11
N ASN A 7 -13.07 -31.65 -6.28
CA ASN A 7 -13.38 -30.95 -7.51
C ASN A 7 -14.40 -31.82 -8.25
N GLN A 8 -15.59 -31.93 -7.68
CA GLN A 8 -16.74 -32.37 -8.47
C GLN A 8 -16.92 -31.29 -9.54
N ASN A 9 -16.40 -31.55 -10.74
CA ASN A 9 -16.80 -30.83 -11.94
C ASN A 9 -18.32 -30.67 -11.83
N PRO A 10 -18.86 -29.44 -11.76
CA PRO A 10 -20.27 -29.25 -11.51
C PRO A 10 -20.98 -30.06 -12.59
N ALA A 11 -21.70 -31.10 -12.16
CA ALA A 11 -22.47 -31.94 -13.08
C ALA A 11 -23.22 -30.98 -14.01
N PRO A 12 -23.22 -31.23 -15.34
CA PRO A 12 -23.84 -30.32 -16.30
C PRO A 12 -25.19 -29.96 -15.72
N SER A 13 -25.31 -28.67 -15.35
CA SER A 13 -26.32 -28.22 -14.39
C SER A 13 -27.63 -28.86 -14.81
N PHE A 14 -28.29 -29.63 -13.93
CA PHE A 14 -29.56 -30.30 -14.25
C PHE A 14 -30.52 -29.38 -15.01
N ILE A 15 -30.41 -28.08 -14.72
CA ILE A 15 -31.03 -26.95 -15.39
C ILE A 15 -30.71 -26.87 -16.89
N ILE A 16 -29.46 -26.98 -17.33
CA ILE A 16 -29.07 -26.98 -18.75
C ILE A 16 -29.71 -28.16 -19.49
N ILE A 17 -29.62 -29.36 -18.93
CA ILE A 17 -30.26 -30.56 -19.52
C ILE A 17 -31.77 -30.39 -19.57
N TYR A 18 -32.36 -29.82 -18.52
CA TYR A 18 -33.78 -29.50 -18.45
C TYR A 18 -34.18 -28.46 -19.51
N ILE A 19 -33.38 -27.40 -19.70
CA ILE A 19 -33.59 -26.37 -20.74
C ILE A 19 -33.53 -27.02 -22.12
N PHE A 20 -32.50 -27.79 -22.44
CA PHE A 20 -32.40 -28.45 -23.75
C PHE A 20 -33.57 -29.42 -23.98
N THR A 21 -33.94 -30.20 -22.97
CA THR A 21 -35.10 -31.11 -23.06
C THR A 21 -36.41 -30.34 -23.24
N TRP A 22 -36.56 -29.20 -22.56
CA TRP A 22 -37.69 -28.28 -22.71
C TRP A 22 -37.73 -27.69 -24.12
N PHE A 23 -36.62 -27.17 -24.65
CA PHE A 23 -36.53 -26.64 -26.01
C PHE A 23 -36.89 -27.68 -27.06
N VAL A 24 -36.40 -28.91 -26.93
CA VAL A 24 -36.72 -30.03 -27.82
C VAL A 24 -38.22 -30.38 -27.75
N TRP A 25 -38.81 -30.35 -26.56
CA TRP A 25 -40.23 -30.67 -26.38
C TRP A 25 -41.17 -29.55 -26.83
N HIS A 26 -40.74 -28.28 -26.71
CA HIS A 26 -41.50 -27.09 -27.12
C HIS A 26 -41.17 -26.59 -28.53
N ASN A 27 -40.54 -27.43 -29.36
CA ASN A 27 -40.20 -27.12 -30.76
C ASN A 27 -41.38 -26.59 -31.59
N GLN A 28 -42.62 -26.96 -31.25
CA GLN A 28 -43.82 -26.42 -31.89
C GLN A 28 -43.96 -24.90 -31.73
N LEU A 29 -43.63 -24.34 -30.56
CA LEU A 29 -43.68 -22.89 -30.32
C LEU A 29 -42.68 -22.15 -31.21
N PHE A 30 -41.46 -22.67 -31.34
CA PHE A 30 -40.45 -22.14 -32.26
C PHE A 30 -40.87 -22.28 -33.72
N SER A 31 -41.51 -23.38 -34.07
CA SER A 31 -42.04 -23.61 -35.42
C SER A 31 -43.14 -22.61 -35.77
N TYR A 32 -44.07 -22.32 -34.84
CA TYR A 32 -45.09 -21.29 -35.05
C TYR A 32 -44.50 -19.88 -35.08
N PHE A 33 -43.49 -19.59 -34.26
CA PHE A 33 -42.79 -18.30 -34.26
C PHE A 33 -42.01 -18.03 -35.55
N ILE A 34 -41.33 -19.04 -36.09
CA ILE A 34 -40.57 -18.94 -37.35
C ILE A 34 -41.53 -18.82 -38.54
N ASN A 35 -42.65 -19.55 -38.53
CA ASN A 35 -43.65 -19.51 -39.59
C ASN A 35 -44.61 -18.31 -39.50
N ALA A 36 -44.67 -17.61 -38.36
CA ALA A 36 -45.46 -16.40 -38.22
C ALA A 36 -44.90 -15.27 -39.11
N GLN A 37 -45.79 -14.67 -39.92
CA GLN A 37 -45.50 -13.50 -40.73
C GLN A 37 -45.87 -12.21 -39.98
N GLY A 38 -45.06 -11.17 -40.12
CA GLY A 38 -45.26 -9.87 -39.47
C GLY A 38 -44.06 -9.40 -38.65
N ASP A 39 -44.21 -8.25 -38.00
CA ASP A 39 -43.20 -7.66 -37.11
C ASP A 39 -42.96 -8.53 -35.87
N PHE A 40 -41.79 -8.38 -35.25
CA PHE A 40 -41.35 -9.19 -34.11
C PHE A 40 -42.41 -9.30 -33.01
N LEU A 41 -43.07 -8.19 -32.66
CA LEU A 41 -44.14 -8.18 -31.67
C LEU A 41 -45.36 -8.99 -32.15
N THR A 42 -45.76 -8.84 -33.40
CA THR A 42 -46.86 -9.62 -34.00
C THR A 42 -46.55 -11.11 -33.98
N LYS A 43 -45.31 -11.52 -34.29
CA LYS A 43 -44.88 -12.91 -34.22
C LYS A 43 -44.96 -13.48 -32.81
N ILE A 44 -44.55 -12.71 -31.80
CA ILE A 44 -44.69 -13.10 -30.39
C ILE A 44 -46.16 -13.27 -30.04
N THR A 45 -46.99 -12.27 -30.32
CA THR A 45 -48.41 -12.30 -29.94
C THR A 45 -49.18 -13.44 -30.63
N THR A 46 -48.93 -13.69 -31.91
CA THR A 46 -49.54 -14.81 -32.66
C THR A 46 -49.09 -16.17 -32.14
N SER A 47 -47.79 -16.34 -31.87
CA SER A 47 -47.25 -17.61 -31.36
C SER A 47 -47.76 -17.93 -29.95
N VAL A 48 -47.93 -16.90 -29.12
CA VAL A 48 -48.48 -17.03 -27.77
C VAL A 48 -49.99 -17.30 -27.82
N ALA A 49 -50.73 -16.68 -28.74
CA ALA A 49 -52.17 -16.89 -28.90
C ALA A 49 -52.52 -18.29 -29.42
N SER A 50 -51.63 -18.93 -30.20
CA SER A 50 -51.80 -20.33 -30.65
C SER A 50 -51.53 -21.38 -29.56
N LEU A 51 -51.08 -20.98 -28.37
CA LEU A 51 -50.95 -21.89 -27.21
C LEU A 51 -52.28 -21.94 -26.43
N GLU A 52 -53.17 -22.86 -26.79
CA GLU A 52 -54.44 -23.06 -26.07
C GLU A 52 -54.26 -23.49 -24.59
N LYS A 53 -53.06 -23.92 -24.18
CA LYS A 53 -52.69 -24.23 -22.77
C LYS A 53 -51.53 -23.36 -22.29
N ASN A 54 -51.87 -22.20 -21.74
CA ASN A 54 -50.95 -21.19 -21.20
C ASN A 54 -50.06 -21.63 -20.02
N GLN A 55 -50.28 -22.82 -19.44
CA GLN A 55 -49.56 -23.28 -18.26
C GLN A 55 -48.05 -23.45 -18.51
N TYR A 56 -47.64 -23.80 -19.74
CA TYR A 56 -46.24 -24.10 -20.06
C TYR A 56 -45.39 -22.84 -20.30
N LEU A 57 -46.00 -21.76 -20.79
CA LEU A 57 -45.32 -20.47 -20.96
C LEU A 57 -45.01 -19.84 -19.59
N VAL A 58 -45.89 -20.03 -18.61
CA VAL A 58 -45.64 -19.62 -17.23
C VAL A 58 -44.44 -20.37 -16.64
N VAL A 59 -44.33 -21.68 -16.86
CA VAL A 59 -43.17 -22.47 -16.40
C VAL A 59 -41.86 -22.01 -17.06
N PHE A 60 -41.91 -21.63 -18.35
CA PHE A 60 -40.76 -21.05 -19.04
C PHE A 60 -40.31 -19.72 -18.44
N PHE A 61 -41.25 -18.79 -18.21
CA PHE A 61 -40.91 -17.52 -17.57
C PHE A 61 -40.38 -17.71 -16.15
N LEU A 62 -40.94 -18.65 -15.39
CA LEU A 62 -40.51 -18.94 -14.03
C LEU A 62 -39.12 -19.57 -13.99
N THR A 63 -38.78 -20.43 -14.96
CA THR A 63 -37.45 -21.01 -15.10
C THR A 63 -36.41 -19.98 -15.58
N CYS A 64 -36.77 -19.10 -16.52
CA CYS A 64 -35.95 -17.93 -16.88
C CYS A 64 -35.71 -17.00 -15.69
N LEU A 65 -36.71 -16.76 -14.86
CA LEU A 65 -36.59 -15.90 -13.68
C LEU A 65 -35.64 -16.51 -12.64
N ILE A 66 -35.70 -17.83 -12.41
CA ILE A 66 -34.77 -18.55 -11.53
C ILE A 66 -33.34 -18.49 -12.08
N LEU A 67 -33.16 -18.62 -13.40
CA LEU A 67 -31.84 -18.49 -14.05
C LEU A 67 -31.25 -17.09 -13.87
N VAL A 68 -32.04 -16.05 -14.16
CA VAL A 68 -31.60 -14.67 -13.98
C VAL A 68 -31.28 -14.40 -12.51
N GLY A 69 -32.11 -14.89 -11.58
CA GLY A 69 -31.84 -14.81 -10.15
C GLY A 69 -30.51 -15.45 -9.75
N ARG A 70 -30.20 -16.65 -10.25
CA ARG A 70 -28.90 -17.30 -10.01
C ARG A 70 -27.73 -16.51 -10.60
N LEU A 71 -27.85 -16.09 -11.86
CA LEU A 71 -26.81 -15.31 -12.53
C LEU A 71 -26.54 -13.99 -11.79
N LEU A 72 -27.58 -13.34 -11.26
CA LEU A 72 -27.43 -12.14 -10.44
C LEU A 72 -26.69 -12.44 -9.13
N VAL A 73 -27.01 -13.52 -8.43
CA VAL A 73 -26.30 -13.91 -7.19
C VAL A 73 -24.84 -14.25 -7.48
N ASP A 74 -24.56 -14.98 -8.55
CA ASP A 74 -23.20 -15.33 -8.96
C ASP A 74 -22.40 -14.08 -9.36
N TYR A 75 -23.02 -13.18 -10.14
CA TYR A 75 -22.42 -11.90 -10.51
C TYR A 75 -22.14 -11.02 -9.28
N PHE A 76 -23.08 -10.94 -8.35
CA PHE A 76 -22.93 -10.15 -7.13
C PHE A 76 -21.87 -10.75 -6.20
N SER A 77 -21.80 -12.08 -6.11
CA SER A 77 -20.77 -12.78 -5.34
C SER A 77 -19.38 -12.59 -5.94
N PHE A 78 -19.26 -12.64 -7.26
CA PHE A 78 -18.01 -12.34 -7.97
C PHE A 78 -17.57 -10.90 -7.72
N LYS A 79 -18.48 -9.94 -7.92
CA LYS A 79 -18.18 -8.52 -7.72
C LYS A 79 -17.86 -8.18 -6.27
N SER A 80 -18.52 -8.83 -5.30
CA SER A 80 -18.22 -8.68 -3.88
C SER A 80 -16.84 -9.23 -3.52
N ARG A 81 -16.46 -10.39 -4.07
CA ARG A 81 -15.11 -10.96 -3.90
C ARG A 81 -14.03 -10.10 -4.55
N GLU A 82 -14.32 -9.54 -5.73
CA GLU A 82 -13.41 -8.65 -6.43
C GLU A 82 -13.17 -7.34 -5.65
N LEU A 83 -14.23 -6.76 -5.07
CA LEU A 83 -14.14 -5.58 -4.21
C LEU A 83 -13.43 -5.86 -2.87
N LEU A 84 -13.60 -7.06 -2.31
CA LEU A 84 -12.90 -7.46 -1.09
C LEU A 84 -11.42 -7.68 -1.35
N ASN A 85 -11.05 -8.35 -2.44
CA ASN A 85 -9.64 -8.56 -2.79
C ASN A 85 -8.95 -7.24 -3.12
N SER A 86 -9.61 -6.32 -3.83
CA SER A 86 -9.00 -5.01 -4.13
C SER A 86 -8.81 -4.15 -2.88
N ALA A 87 -9.72 -4.25 -1.90
CA ALA A 87 -9.55 -3.58 -0.61
C ALA A 87 -8.41 -4.19 0.23
N ASP A 88 -8.20 -5.51 0.15
CA ASP A 88 -7.13 -6.19 0.87
C ASP A 88 -5.76 -5.89 0.24
N ASP A 89 -5.66 -5.86 -1.10
CA ASP A 89 -4.44 -5.48 -1.82
C ASP A 89 -4.02 -4.02 -1.54
N ASP A 90 -4.99 -3.09 -1.43
CA ASP A 90 -4.71 -1.69 -1.09
C ASP A 90 -4.21 -1.54 0.37
N PHE A 91 -4.78 -2.32 1.30
CA PHE A 91 -4.34 -2.32 2.69
C PHE A 91 -2.92 -2.90 2.86
N VAL A 92 -2.59 -3.98 2.13
CA VAL A 92 -1.25 -4.59 2.17
C VAL A 92 -0.20 -3.63 1.62
N ASN A 93 -0.47 -2.98 0.48
CA ASN A 93 0.46 -2.01 -0.11
C ASN A 93 0.68 -0.79 0.80
N ALA A 94 -0.38 -0.21 1.36
CA ALA A 94 -0.27 0.94 2.27
C ALA A 94 0.56 0.61 3.53
N ARG A 95 0.43 -0.61 4.06
CA ARG A 95 1.21 -1.07 5.22
C ARG A 95 2.69 -1.26 4.88
N ASP A 96 3.00 -1.80 3.71
CA ASP A 96 4.37 -2.02 3.27
C ASP A 96 5.07 -0.69 2.99
N ASP A 97 4.41 0.26 2.33
CA ASP A 97 4.92 1.63 2.13
C ASP A 97 5.24 2.33 3.45
N GLN A 98 4.38 2.19 4.46
CA GLN A 98 4.61 2.74 5.80
C GLN A 98 5.85 2.11 6.46
N LYS A 99 6.08 0.81 6.28
CA LYS A 99 7.24 0.10 6.83
C LYS A 99 8.54 0.54 6.15
N PHE A 100 8.53 0.74 4.82
CA PHE A 100 9.69 1.23 4.09
C PHE A 100 10.03 2.68 4.45
N ALA A 101 9.03 3.54 4.65
CA ALA A 101 9.22 4.91 5.12
C ALA A 101 9.86 4.93 6.52
N GLN A 102 9.35 4.16 7.48
CA GLN A 102 9.91 4.10 8.84
C GLN A 102 11.35 3.59 8.87
N ASN A 103 11.68 2.56 8.08
CA ASN A 103 13.05 2.07 8.00
C ASN A 103 14.02 3.12 7.44
N THR A 104 13.57 3.92 6.47
CA THR A 104 14.37 5.01 5.89
C THR A 104 14.61 6.13 6.90
N ASP A 105 13.57 6.52 7.66
CA ASP A 105 13.70 7.53 8.71
C ASP A 105 14.63 7.07 9.85
N ILE A 106 14.55 5.80 10.25
CA ILE A 106 15.46 5.23 11.24
C ILE A 106 16.92 5.29 10.73
N ALA A 107 17.15 4.98 9.46
CA ALA A 107 18.49 5.07 8.87
C ALA A 107 19.01 6.52 8.85
N ASN A 108 18.15 7.49 8.51
CA ASN A 108 18.48 8.91 8.51
C ASN A 108 18.77 9.44 9.92
N LEU A 109 18.00 9.00 10.92
CA LEU A 109 18.23 9.33 12.34
C LEU A 109 19.56 8.76 12.82
N MET A 110 19.85 7.49 12.52
CA MET A 110 21.13 6.87 12.85
C MET A 110 22.30 7.62 12.21
N ALA A 111 22.21 7.97 10.93
CA ALA A 111 23.23 8.75 10.24
C ALA A 111 23.44 10.14 10.89
N THR A 112 22.36 10.80 11.28
CA THR A 112 22.42 12.11 11.97
C THR A 112 23.06 11.98 13.35
N LEU A 113 22.73 10.92 14.09
CA LEU A 113 23.26 10.67 15.43
C LEU A 113 24.76 10.34 15.36
N THR A 114 25.18 9.50 14.41
CA THR A 114 26.60 9.21 14.15
C THR A 114 27.36 10.48 13.76
N LYS A 115 26.82 11.30 12.86
CA LYS A 115 27.44 12.58 12.47
C LYS A 115 27.57 13.52 13.66
N THR A 116 26.55 13.61 14.51
CA THR A 116 26.54 14.46 15.70
C THR A 116 27.56 13.95 16.73
N GLN A 117 27.65 12.64 16.94
CA GLN A 117 28.64 12.03 17.81
C GLN A 117 30.07 12.32 17.33
N GLN A 118 30.31 12.24 16.02
CA GLN A 118 31.61 12.56 15.44
C GLN A 118 31.95 14.05 15.57
N GLN A 119 31.00 14.95 15.31
CA GLN A 119 31.18 16.38 15.56
C GLN A 119 31.48 16.70 17.02
N LEU A 120 30.83 16.01 17.96
CA LEU A 120 31.08 16.18 19.39
C LEU A 120 32.50 15.73 19.77
N ALA A 121 32.95 14.59 19.23
CA ALA A 121 34.31 14.09 19.42
C ALA A 121 35.35 15.07 18.86
N ASP A 122 35.15 15.58 17.64
CA ASP A 122 36.02 16.56 17.01
C ASP A 122 36.05 17.88 17.78
N SER A 123 34.90 18.34 18.30
CA SER A 123 34.81 19.55 19.11
C SER A 123 35.60 19.41 20.42
N LYS A 124 35.51 18.25 21.08
CA LYS A 124 36.27 17.97 22.31
C LYS A 124 37.78 17.97 22.07
N VAL A 125 38.23 17.46 20.92
CA VAL A 125 39.65 17.51 20.53
C VAL A 125 40.08 18.95 20.27
N LYS A 126 39.26 19.75 19.57
CA LYS A 126 39.53 21.17 19.34
C LYS A 126 39.61 21.97 20.65
N GLU A 127 38.69 21.77 21.58
CA GLU A 127 38.72 22.44 22.88
C GLU A 127 39.98 22.13 23.68
N LYS A 128 40.40 20.86 23.71
CA LYS A 128 41.67 20.48 24.36
C LYS A 128 42.86 21.18 23.73
N LYS A 129 42.91 21.25 22.40
CA LYS A 129 43.98 21.94 21.67
C LYS A 129 44.00 23.43 22.00
N VAL A 130 42.85 24.11 21.94
CA VAL A 130 42.72 25.54 22.28
C VAL A 130 43.11 25.80 23.74
N THR A 131 42.74 24.91 24.65
CA THR A 131 43.09 25.04 26.07
C THR A 131 44.61 24.92 26.28
N ALA A 132 45.27 23.99 25.58
CA ALA A 132 46.73 23.89 25.60
C ALA A 132 47.41 25.15 25.03
N GLU A 133 46.95 25.65 23.89
CA GLU A 133 47.46 26.88 23.28
C GLU A 133 47.28 28.10 24.20
N LYS A 134 46.13 28.23 24.87
CA LYS A 134 45.90 29.29 25.86
C LYS A 134 46.86 29.19 27.05
N ASN A 135 47.09 27.99 27.58
CA ASN A 135 48.02 27.80 28.69
C ASN A 135 49.46 28.16 28.30
N ASP A 136 49.89 27.82 27.08
CA ASP A 136 51.22 28.19 26.60
C ASP A 136 51.35 29.69 26.36
N ALA A 137 50.30 30.35 25.85
CA ALA A 137 50.26 31.80 25.74
C ALA A 137 50.35 32.50 27.11
N ILE A 138 49.63 31.98 28.11
CA ILE A 138 49.70 32.50 29.49
C ILE A 138 51.11 32.35 30.06
N LYS A 139 51.76 31.19 29.86
CA LYS A 139 53.16 31.00 30.30
C LYS A 139 54.12 32.01 29.68
N LYS A 140 53.98 32.27 28.37
CA LYS A 140 54.80 33.29 27.68
C LYS A 140 54.56 34.70 28.21
N ILE A 141 53.30 35.05 28.50
CA ILE A 141 52.98 36.36 29.09
C ILE A 141 53.59 36.48 30.49
N LEU A 142 53.50 35.42 31.31
CA LEU A 142 54.10 35.40 32.64
C LEU A 142 55.63 35.53 32.60
N SER A 143 56.30 34.86 31.67
CA SER A 143 57.76 35.00 31.51
C SER A 143 58.17 36.40 31.08
N LEU A 144 57.44 37.00 30.14
CA LEU A 144 57.70 38.38 29.70
C LEU A 144 57.44 39.40 30.83
N GLN A 145 56.39 39.19 31.64
CA GLN A 145 56.16 40.02 32.83
C GLN A 145 57.31 39.91 33.82
N HIS A 146 57.83 38.70 34.05
CA HIS A 146 58.96 38.50 34.94
C HIS A 146 60.24 39.19 34.43
N GLU A 147 60.57 39.04 33.15
CA GLU A 147 61.71 39.75 32.53
C GLU A 147 61.55 41.28 32.61
N LEU A 148 60.33 41.78 32.44
CA LEU A 148 60.04 43.21 32.55
C LEU A 148 60.19 43.72 33.99
N ASP A 149 59.73 42.95 34.97
CA ASP A 149 59.87 43.29 36.39
C ASP A 149 61.36 43.25 36.83
N GLU A 150 62.15 42.29 36.35
CA GLU A 150 63.59 42.21 36.59
C GLU A 150 64.33 43.40 35.96
N ALA A 151 64.06 43.70 34.68
CA ALA A 151 64.65 44.86 34.00
C ALA A 151 64.26 46.18 34.67
N LYS A 152 63.02 46.29 35.17
CA LYS A 152 62.55 47.47 35.91
C LYS A 152 63.23 47.59 37.27
N ALA A 153 63.44 46.48 37.97
CA ALA A 153 64.20 46.46 39.22
C ALA A 153 65.67 46.87 39.00
N ASP A 154 66.31 46.37 37.94
CA ASP A 154 67.67 46.76 37.56
C ASP A 154 67.78 48.26 37.26
N ILE A 155 66.82 48.83 36.54
CA ILE A 155 66.76 50.28 36.28
C ILE A 155 66.58 51.07 37.60
N ASP A 156 65.74 50.62 38.52
CA ASP A 156 65.56 51.28 39.83
C ASP A 156 66.85 51.26 40.66
N ILE A 157 67.58 50.14 40.65
CA ILE A 157 68.89 50.02 41.30
C ILE A 157 69.90 50.97 40.65
N LEU A 158 70.01 50.97 39.32
CA LEU A 158 70.90 51.87 38.57
C LEU A 158 70.59 53.35 38.86
N ASN A 159 69.33 53.74 38.87
CA ASN A 159 68.93 55.11 39.20
C ASN A 159 69.26 55.48 40.66
N LYS A 160 69.09 54.55 41.62
CA LYS A 160 69.50 54.78 43.01
C LYS A 160 71.01 54.92 43.19
N VAL A 161 71.81 54.17 42.41
CA VAL A 161 73.27 54.25 42.43
C VAL A 161 73.77 55.55 41.78
N THR A 162 73.06 56.09 40.79
CA THR A 162 73.47 57.31 40.05
C THR A 162 73.12 58.62 40.80
N ILE A 163 72.28 58.56 41.84
CA ILE A 163 71.82 59.73 42.62
C ILE A 163 72.65 59.93 43.92
N ASN A 164 73.63 59.06 44.20
CA ASN A 164 74.68 59.26 45.22
C ASN A 164 76.01 59.65 44.57
#